data_AF-C0N391-F1
#
_entry.id   AF-C0N391-F1
#
_cell.length_a   1.000
_cell.length_b   1.000
_cell.length_c   1.000
_cell.angle_alpha   90.00
_cell.angle_beta   90.00
_cell.angle_gamma   90.00
#
_symmetry.space_group_name_H-M   'P 1'
#
loop_
_entity.id
_entity.type
_entity.pdbx_description
1 polymer ?
#
loop_
_entity_poly.entity_id
_entity_poly.type
_entity_poly.pdbx_seq_one_letter_code
_entity_poly.pdbx_strand_id
1 'polypeptide(L)'
;MTNQFDNFVEGVISKGINEVLPRNLKDYWLGYLLTQVNKLDNDESGSDLESLVAAVLLILKAKKGKTRKELSDDELMEFVSQYCTELQLEAVHRNTEFNISAATKDDIFSNRDVEISKKKFS
;
A
#
# COMPACT_ATOMS: atom_id res chain seq x y z
N MET A 1 -7.21 -3.19 -24.80
CA MET A 1 -6.27 -3.36 -23.68
C MET A 1 -6.89 -2.63 -22.51
N THR A 2 -7.41 -3.33 -21.51
CA THR A 2 -7.94 -2.67 -20.32
C THR A 2 -6.76 -2.13 -19.52
N ASN A 3 -6.77 -0.83 -19.22
CA ASN A 3 -5.73 -0.20 -18.42
C ASN A 3 -5.67 -0.86 -17.03
N GLN A 4 -4.48 -1.29 -16.59
CA GLN A 4 -4.34 -1.93 -15.28
C GLN A 4 -4.74 -1.02 -14.13
N PHE A 5 -4.51 0.29 -14.28
CA PHE A 5 -4.97 1.29 -13.33
C PHE A 5 -6.50 1.31 -13.23
N ASP A 6 -7.23 1.27 -14.35
CA ASP A 6 -8.69 1.25 -14.35
C ASP A 6 -9.24 0.01 -13.62
N ASN A 7 -8.64 -1.16 -13.86
CA ASN A 7 -9.00 -2.38 -13.15
C ASN A 7 -8.72 -2.26 -11.64
N PHE A 8 -7.63 -1.60 -11.25
CA PHE A 8 -7.31 -1.36 -9.85
C PHE A 8 -8.31 -0.39 -9.21
N VAL A 9 -8.72 0.65 -9.94
CA VAL A 9 -9.75 1.59 -9.50
C VAL A 9 -11.07 0.86 -9.24
N GLU A 10 -11.56 0.07 -10.21
CA GLU A 10 -12.79 -0.70 -10.05
C GLU A 10 -12.66 -1.79 -8.98
N GLY A 11 -11.54 -2.49 -8.99
CA GLY A 11 -11.31 -3.67 -8.16
C GLY A 11 -10.99 -3.38 -6.70
N VAL A 12 -10.45 -2.19 -6.40
CA VAL A 12 -9.92 -1.83 -5.07
C VAL A 12 -10.40 -0.45 -4.63
N ILE A 13 -10.06 0.61 -5.37
CA ILE A 13 -10.33 2.00 -4.93
C ILE A 13 -11.82 2.25 -4.73
N SER A 14 -12.66 1.79 -5.67
CA SER A 14 -14.12 1.99 -5.65
C SER A 14 -14.80 1.32 -4.47
N LYS A 15 -14.20 0.27 -3.92
CA LYS A 15 -14.72 -0.51 -2.79
C LYS A 15 -14.35 0.09 -1.43
N GLY A 16 -13.45 1.07 -1.43
CA GLY A 16 -13.15 1.90 -0.28
C GLY A 16 -11.91 1.45 0.50
N ILE A 17 -11.70 2.17 1.61
CA ILE A 17 -10.44 2.18 2.36
C ILE A 17 -9.98 0.79 2.82
N ASN A 18 -10.90 -0.10 3.19
CA ASN A 18 -10.52 -1.40 3.71
C ASN A 18 -9.83 -2.26 2.64
N GLU A 19 -10.18 -2.10 1.36
CA GLU A 19 -9.61 -2.91 0.28
C GLU A 19 -8.21 -2.47 -0.13
N VAL A 20 -7.80 -1.24 0.21
CA VAL A 20 -6.43 -0.75 -0.02
C VAL A 20 -5.47 -1.00 1.15
N LEU A 21 -5.95 -1.54 2.28
CA LEU A 21 -5.03 -1.91 3.36
C LEU A 21 -4.22 -3.15 2.96
N PRO A 22 -2.89 -3.18 3.20
CA PRO A 22 -2.02 -4.27 2.74
C PRO A 22 -2.55 -5.67 3.11
N ARG A 23 -2.96 -5.87 4.36
CA ARG A 23 -3.53 -7.15 4.86
C ARG A 23 -4.79 -7.60 4.13
N ASN A 24 -5.56 -6.67 3.58
CA ASN A 24 -6.84 -6.95 2.95
C ASN A 24 -6.76 -7.06 1.42
N LEU A 25 -5.64 -6.62 0.82
CA LEU A 25 -5.43 -6.76 -0.61
C LEU A 25 -5.49 -8.23 -1.01
N LYS A 26 -6.23 -8.55 -2.07
CA LYS A 26 -6.13 -9.86 -2.71
C LYS A 26 -4.72 -10.06 -3.27
N ASP A 27 -4.25 -11.31 -3.31
CA ASP A 27 -2.88 -11.64 -3.77
C ASP A 27 -2.54 -11.05 -5.13
N TYR A 28 -3.50 -11.03 -6.05
CA TYR A 28 -3.34 -10.39 -7.36
C TYR A 28 -2.98 -8.89 -7.26
N TRP A 29 -3.70 -8.14 -6.42
CA TRP A 29 -3.48 -6.71 -6.25
C TRP A 29 -2.23 -6.40 -5.46
N LEU A 30 -1.92 -7.20 -4.44
CA LEU A 30 -0.65 -7.10 -3.74
C LEU A 30 0.52 -7.32 -4.71
N GLY A 31 0.46 -8.38 -5.52
CA GLY A 31 1.47 -8.66 -6.54
C GLY A 31 1.61 -7.52 -7.55
N TYR A 32 0.49 -7.01 -8.07
CA TYR A 32 0.47 -5.86 -8.98
C TYR A 32 1.15 -4.62 -8.38
N LEU A 33 0.79 -4.24 -7.15
CA LEU A 33 1.41 -3.09 -6.50
C LEU A 33 2.90 -3.32 -6.21
N LEU A 34 3.30 -4.53 -5.79
CA LEU A 34 4.70 -4.88 -5.59
C LEU A 34 5.52 -4.77 -6.88
N THR A 35 4.93 -4.99 -8.06
CA THR A 35 5.65 -4.71 -9.32
C THR A 35 5.95 -3.22 -9.50
N GLN A 36 5.07 -2.32 -9.04
CA GLN A 36 5.33 -0.88 -9.06
C GLN A 36 6.39 -0.49 -8.03
N VAL A 37 6.34 -1.08 -6.82
CA VAL A 37 7.37 -0.88 -5.78
C VAL A 37 8.75 -1.26 -6.32
N ASN A 38 8.88 -2.44 -6.93
CA ASN A 38 10.15 -2.88 -7.49
C ASN A 38 10.67 -1.94 -8.60
N LYS A 39 9.79 -1.39 -9.45
CA LYS A 39 10.20 -0.42 -10.47
C LYS A 39 10.71 0.89 -9.85
N LEU A 40 10.05 1.34 -8.78
CA LEU A 40 10.44 2.53 -8.05
C LEU A 40 11.82 2.36 -7.39
N ASP A 41 12.05 1.22 -6.73
CA ASP A 41 13.32 0.92 -6.05
C ASP A 41 14.51 0.78 -7.03
N ASN A 42 14.25 0.45 -8.30
CA ASN A 42 15.27 0.30 -9.35
C ASN A 42 15.43 1.54 -10.23
N ASP A 43 14.83 2.68 -9.86
CA ASP A 43 14.84 3.94 -10.65
C ASP A 43 14.46 3.73 -12.13
N GLU A 44 13.57 2.78 -12.41
CA GLU A 44 13.15 2.51 -13.78
C GLU A 44 12.29 3.68 -14.29
N SER A 45 12.84 4.43 -15.25
CA SER A 45 12.14 5.53 -15.93
C SER A 45 10.77 5.06 -16.45
N GLY A 46 9.70 5.75 -16.06
CA GLY A 46 8.32 5.38 -16.40
C GLY A 46 7.64 4.46 -15.40
N SER A 47 8.02 4.51 -14.11
CA SER A 47 7.30 3.82 -13.05
C SER A 47 5.85 4.32 -12.96
N ASP A 48 4.89 3.45 -13.31
CA ASP A 48 3.46 3.73 -13.19
C ASP A 48 3.08 3.76 -11.70
N LEU A 49 3.34 4.86 -11.00
CA LEU A 49 3.03 5.01 -9.57
C LEU A 49 1.55 5.34 -9.30
N GLU A 50 0.73 5.48 -10.34
CA GLU A 50 -0.65 5.94 -10.26
C GLU A 50 -1.47 5.12 -9.26
N SER A 51 -1.25 3.80 -9.19
CA SER A 51 -1.99 2.92 -8.28
C SER A 51 -1.54 3.08 -6.82
N LEU A 52 -0.22 3.19 -6.59
CA LEU A 52 0.33 3.48 -5.27
C LEU A 52 -0.18 4.84 -4.75
N VAL A 53 -0.11 5.87 -5.59
CA VAL A 53 -0.61 7.21 -5.28
C VAL A 53 -2.12 7.19 -5.02
N ALA A 54 -2.91 6.49 -5.84
CA ALA A 54 -4.36 6.40 -5.63
C ALA A 54 -4.71 5.72 -4.30
N ALA A 55 -4.00 4.66 -3.91
CA ALA A 55 -4.18 4.00 -2.63
C ALA A 55 -3.84 4.95 -1.45
N VAL A 56 -2.69 5.63 -1.52
CA VAL A 56 -2.27 6.61 -0.52
C VAL A 56 -3.30 7.74 -0.37
N LEU A 57 -3.76 8.32 -1.48
CA LEU A 57 -4.77 9.38 -1.46
C LEU A 57 -6.09 8.91 -0.83
N LEU A 58 -6.52 7.68 -1.10
CA LEU A 58 -7.72 7.11 -0.48
C LEU A 58 -7.55 6.98 1.04
N ILE A 59 -6.39 6.51 1.49
CA ILE A 59 -6.06 6.40 2.92
C ILE A 59 -6.00 7.77 3.60
N LEU A 60 -5.29 8.73 3.01
CA LEU A 60 -5.19 10.09 3.55
C LEU A 60 -6.55 10.78 3.63
N LYS A 61 -7.41 10.59 2.61
CA LYS A 61 -8.78 11.10 2.60
C LYS A 61 -9.62 10.51 3.74
N ALA A 62 -9.43 9.24 4.06
CA ALA A 62 -10.11 8.60 5.19
C ALA A 62 -9.62 9.12 6.56
N LYS A 63 -8.32 9.42 6.70
CA LYS A 63 -7.71 9.92 7.95
C LYS A 63 -8.02 11.39 8.24
N LYS A 64 -7.92 12.28 7.25
CA LYS A 64 -7.95 13.74 7.47
C LYS A 64 -9.37 14.35 7.47
N GLY A 65 -10.42 13.54 7.27
CA GLY A 65 -11.78 14.06 7.09
C GLY A 65 -11.85 15.08 5.93
N LYS A 66 -12.78 16.04 6.00
CA LYS A 66 -13.00 17.06 4.94
C LYS A 66 -11.99 18.20 4.92
N THR A 67 -10.99 18.21 5.81
CA THR A 67 -10.01 19.30 5.92
C THR A 67 -8.94 19.17 4.83
N ARG A 68 -9.12 19.95 3.76
CA ARG A 68 -8.25 20.02 2.58
C ARG A 68 -6.97 20.77 2.94
N LYS A 69 -5.97 20.09 3.48
CA LYS A 69 -4.59 20.60 3.54
C LYS A 69 -3.92 20.21 2.21
N GLU A 70 -3.33 21.17 1.52
CA GLU A 70 -2.45 20.88 0.38
C GLU A 70 -1.27 20.04 0.87
N LEU A 71 -0.91 19.02 0.11
CA LEU A 71 0.26 18.17 0.33
C LEU A 71 1.32 18.61 -0.68
N SER A 72 2.56 18.77 -0.24
CA SER A 72 3.67 18.88 -1.19
C SER A 72 3.94 17.54 -1.87
N ASP A 73 4.65 17.57 -3.01
CA ASP A 73 5.08 16.35 -3.68
C ASP A 73 5.98 15.50 -2.77
N ASP A 74 6.88 16.13 -2.01
CA ASP A 74 7.75 15.45 -1.03
C ASP A 74 6.94 14.75 0.08
N GLU A 75 5.92 15.43 0.64
CA GLU A 75 5.03 14.83 1.65
C GLU A 75 4.25 13.64 1.06
N LEU A 76 3.78 13.76 -0.19
CA LEU A 76 3.08 12.67 -0.86
C LEU A 76 4.00 11.46 -1.10
N MET A 77 5.24 11.71 -1.54
CA MET A 77 6.21 10.66 -1.78
C MET A 77 6.66 9.97 -0.49
N GLU A 78 6.71 10.68 0.63
CA GLU A 78 6.93 10.07 1.94
C GLU A 78 5.82 9.06 2.29
N PHE A 79 4.55 9.43 2.09
CA PHE A 79 3.43 8.50 2.29
C PHE A 79 3.45 7.32 1.32
N VAL A 80 3.86 7.54 0.07
CA VAL A 80 4.06 6.44 -0.90
C VAL A 80 5.16 5.49 -0.41
N SER A 81 6.30 6.00 0.05
CA SER A 81 7.38 5.18 0.60
C SER A 81 6.94 4.34 1.81
N GLN A 82 6.18 4.95 2.74
CA GLN A 82 5.59 4.23 3.88
C GLN A 82 4.61 3.14 3.42
N TYR A 83 3.76 3.42 2.43
CA TYR A 83 2.85 2.43 1.87
C TYR A 83 3.60 1.27 1.20
N CYS A 84 4.65 1.56 0.43
CA CYS A 84 5.52 0.55 -0.18
C CYS A 84 6.13 -0.39 0.87
N THR A 85 6.62 0.17 1.98
CA THR A 85 7.17 -0.61 3.09
C THR A 85 6.13 -1.58 3.66
N GLU A 86 4.89 -1.12 3.87
CA GLU A 86 3.82 -1.96 4.41
C GLU A 86 3.34 -3.04 3.41
N LEU A 87 3.37 -2.76 2.10
CA LEU A 87 3.15 -3.79 1.06
C LEU A 87 4.23 -4.87 1.10
N GLN A 88 5.50 -4.49 1.26
CA GLN A 88 6.62 -5.43 1.36
C GLN A 88 6.52 -6.27 2.66
N LEU A 89 6.15 -5.66 3.78
CA LEU A 89 5.89 -6.36 5.05
C LEU A 89 4.74 -7.37 4.91
N GLU A 90 3.68 -7.02 4.17
CA GLU A 90 2.62 -7.95 3.84
C GLU A 90 3.11 -9.11 2.97
N ALA A 91 3.98 -8.83 2.00
CA ALA A 91 4.58 -9.88 1.17
C ALA A 91 5.39 -10.85 2.02
N VAL A 92 6.18 -10.35 2.99
CA VAL A 92 6.89 -11.18 3.97
C VAL A 92 5.90 -12.00 4.80
N HIS A 93 4.83 -11.38 5.29
CA HIS A 93 3.79 -12.08 6.05
C HIS A 93 3.18 -13.23 5.26
N ARG A 94 2.84 -13.06 3.98
CA ARG A 94 2.19 -14.10 3.18
C ARG A 94 3.15 -15.21 2.77
N ASN A 95 4.37 -14.84 2.37
CA ASN A 95 5.27 -15.74 1.65
C ASN A 95 6.38 -16.37 2.49
N THR A 96 6.48 -16.03 3.78
CA THR A 96 7.53 -16.57 4.68
C THR A 96 6.95 -17.26 5.90
N GLU A 97 7.82 -17.82 6.74
CA GLU A 97 7.44 -18.38 8.04
C GLU A 97 7.22 -17.32 9.12
N PHE A 98 7.27 -16.03 8.80
CA PHE A 98 7.08 -14.95 9.78
C PHE A 98 5.66 -14.41 9.77
N ASN A 99 5.09 -14.22 10.96
CA ASN A 99 3.92 -13.41 11.17
C ASN A 99 4.35 -11.97 11.41
N ILE A 100 3.76 -11.04 10.65
CA ILE A 100 4.03 -9.60 10.72
C ILE A 100 2.72 -8.91 11.11
N SER A 101 2.75 -8.10 12.16
CA SER A 101 1.61 -7.25 12.55
C SER A 101 1.14 -6.41 11.36
N ALA A 102 -0.17 -6.37 11.13
CA ALA A 102 -0.76 -5.61 10.04
C ALA A 102 -0.90 -4.13 10.41
N ALA A 103 -0.58 -3.25 9.46
CA ALA A 103 -0.97 -1.85 9.58
C ALA A 103 -2.50 -1.68 9.53
N THR A 104 -2.99 -0.72 10.30
CA THR A 104 -4.36 -0.23 10.26
C THR A 104 -4.42 1.09 9.50
N LYS A 105 -5.64 1.51 9.13
CA LYS A 105 -5.85 2.86 8.57
C LYS A 105 -5.31 3.98 9.47
N ASP A 106 -5.22 3.76 10.77
CA ASP A 106 -4.85 4.77 11.76
C ASP A 106 -3.32 4.87 11.95
N ASP A 107 -2.56 3.80 11.69
CA ASP A 107 -1.11 3.73 11.93
C ASP A 107 -0.23 3.55 10.68
N ILE A 108 -0.80 3.22 9.51
CA ILE A 108 -0.03 2.91 8.28
C ILE A 108 0.95 3.99 7.81
N PHE A 109 0.78 5.23 8.28
CA PHE A 109 1.63 6.38 7.96
C PHE A 109 2.27 7.02 9.20
N SER A 110 2.64 6.20 10.18
CA SER A 110 3.12 6.69 11.49
C SER A 110 4.51 6.18 11.90
N ASN A 111 5.26 5.54 11.00
CA ASN A 111 6.50 4.83 11.33
C ASN A 111 6.31 3.92 12.55
N ARG A 112 5.23 3.14 12.53
CA ARG A 112 4.82 2.28 13.64
C ARG A 112 5.88 1.21 13.93
N ASP A 113 5.93 0.75 15.17
CA ASP A 113 6.67 -0.45 15.51
C ASP A 113 6.00 -1.68 14.85
N VAL A 114 6.83 -2.57 14.29
CA VAL A 114 6.38 -3.78 13.61
C VAL A 114 6.74 -5.00 14.44
N GLU A 115 5.72 -5.66 14.99
CA GLU A 115 5.91 -6.94 15.66
C GLU A 115 6.13 -8.07 14.65
N ILE A 116 7.19 -8.85 14.88
CA ILE A 116 7.59 -10.00 14.06
C ILE A 116 7.67 -11.24 14.95
N SER A 117 7.02 -12.33 14.54
CA SER A 117 7.08 -13.61 15.23
C SER A 117 7.13 -14.77 14.25
N LYS A 118 7.59 -15.95 14.67
CA LYS A 118 7.55 -17.15 13.83
C LYS A 118 6.13 -17.73 13.81
N LYS A 119 5.60 -18.04 12.62
CA LYS A 119 4.33 -18.74 12.45
C LYS A 119 4.41 -20.09 13.15
N LYS A 120 3.41 -20.38 13.98
CA LYS A 120 3.28 -21.71 14.59
C LYS A 120 2.77 -22.66 13.51
N PHE A 121 3.61 -23.60 13.10
CA PHE A 121 3.16 -24.74 12.31
C PHE A 121 2.39 -25.67 13.25
N SER A 122 1.09 -25.83 13.01
CA SER A 122 0.23 -26.81 13.67
C SER A 122 0.30 -28.15 12.94
#